data_AF-A0A3C0GBD5-F1
#
_entry.id   AF-A0A3C0GBD5-F1
#
_cell.length_a   1.000
_cell.length_b   1.000
_cell.length_c   1.000
_cell.angle_alpha   90.00
_cell.angle_beta   90.00
_cell.angle_gamma   90.00
#
_symmetry.space_group_name_H-M   'P 1'
#
loop_
_entity.id
_entity.type
_entity.pdbx_description
1 polymer ?
#
loop_
_entity_poly.entity_id
_entity_poly.type
_entity_poly.pdbx_seq_one_letter_code
_entity_poly.pdbx_strand_id
1 'polypeptide(L)'
;MDVKLEIGDIVLDITNSDIGVLLKRYTLLDELENTRGLNVWAWDIYWVGPENSSTSIRVQAYTESGLINLIKTQTFLLNPSLENYGKFKRTD
;
A
#
# COMPACT_ATOMS: atom_id res chain seq x y z
N MET A 1 17.77 -3.76 0.02
CA MET A 1 16.64 -4.38 0.75
C MET A 1 15.64 -4.85 -0.28
N ASP A 2 15.45 -6.16 -0.40
CA ASP A 2 14.37 -6.71 -1.20
C ASP A 2 13.07 -6.61 -0.42
N VAL A 3 12.08 -5.95 -1.00
CA VAL A 3 10.75 -5.80 -0.40
C VAL A 3 9.89 -6.88 -1.04
N LYS A 4 9.49 -7.87 -0.24
CA LYS A 4 8.53 -8.89 -0.64
C LYS A 4 7.17 -8.47 -0.13
N LEU A 5 6.17 -8.46 -1.03
CA LEU A 5 4.79 -8.09 -0.72
C LEU A 5 3.92 -9.34 -0.80
N GLU A 6 3.07 -9.54 0.21
CA GLU A 6 2.13 -10.65 0.29
C GLU A 6 0.72 -10.16 0.63
N ILE A 7 -0.29 -10.95 0.23
CA ILE A 7 -1.67 -10.67 0.60
C ILE A 7 -1.79 -10.76 2.13
N GLY A 8 -2.45 -9.77 2.74
CA GLY A 8 -2.61 -9.66 4.18
C GLY A 8 -1.53 -8.84 4.88
N ASP A 9 -0.46 -8.44 4.18
CA ASP A 9 0.53 -7.52 4.72
C ASP A 9 -0.11 -6.18 5.12
N ILE A 10 0.32 -5.66 6.26
CA ILE A 10 -0.12 -4.38 6.81
C ILE A 10 0.80 -3.28 6.28
N VAL A 11 0.20 -2.21 5.77
CA VAL A 11 0.88 -1.02 5.31
C VAL A 11 0.47 0.15 6.19
N LEU A 12 1.42 0.90 6.73
CA LEU A 12 1.15 2.16 7.43
C LEU A 12 1.62 3.32 6.55
N ASP A 13 0.70 4.20 6.16
CA ASP A 13 1.02 5.50 5.57
C ASP A 13 1.39 6.48 6.68
N ILE A 14 2.67 6.82 6.76
CA ILE A 14 3.19 7.72 7.78
C ILE A 14 2.70 9.16 7.57
N THR A 15 2.44 9.56 6.34
CA THR A 15 2.06 10.93 5.98
C THR A 15 0.64 11.23 6.44
N ASN A 16 -0.26 10.27 6.20
CA ASN A 16 -1.69 10.42 6.50
C ASN A 16 -2.10 9.75 7.81
N SER A 17 -1.18 9.02 8.47
CA SER A 17 -1.48 8.19 9.65
C SER A 17 -2.61 7.19 9.39
N ASP A 18 -2.63 6.61 8.19
CA ASP A 18 -3.63 5.64 7.75
C ASP A 18 -3.03 4.23 7.68
N ILE A 19 -3.83 3.22 7.99
CA ILE A 19 -3.44 1.82 7.97
C ILE A 19 -4.18 1.15 6.82
N GLY A 20 -3.43 0.38 6.03
CA GLY A 20 -3.91 -0.37 4.90
C GLY A 20 -3.58 -1.85 5.01
N VAL A 21 -4.33 -2.68 4.30
CA VAL A 21 -4.06 -4.12 4.14
C VAL A 21 -3.95 -4.44 2.66
N LEU A 22 -2.89 -5.15 2.26
CA LEU A 22 -2.73 -5.65 0.89
C LEU A 22 -3.76 -6.74 0.59
N LEU A 23 -4.61 -6.53 -0.41
CA LEU A 23 -5.70 -7.46 -0.73
C LEU A 23 -5.36 -8.42 -1.86
N LYS A 24 -4.90 -7.89 -3.00
CA LYS A 24 -4.62 -8.71 -4.18
C LYS A 24 -3.51 -8.09 -5.03
N ARG A 25 -2.77 -8.97 -5.68
CA ARG A 25 -1.79 -8.66 -6.72
C ARG A 25 -2.36 -9.06 -8.08
N TYR A 26 -2.30 -8.16 -9.04
CA TYR A 26 -2.81 -8.39 -10.39
C TYR A 26 -1.97 -7.62 -11.40
N THR A 27 -2.04 -8.00 -12.67
CA THR A 27 -1.35 -7.30 -13.76
C THR A 27 -2.33 -6.37 -14.44
N LEU A 28 -1.86 -5.17 -14.76
CA LEU A 28 -2.67 -4.13 -15.40
C LEU A 28 -2.89 -4.35 -16.90
N LEU A 29 -2.14 -5.29 -17.50
CA LEU A 29 -2.02 -5.42 -18.95
C LEU A 29 -2.50 -6.77 -19.49
N ASP A 30 -3.07 -7.64 -18.64
CA ASP A 30 -3.50 -8.99 -19.04
C ASP A 30 -4.56 -9.02 -20.16
N GLU A 31 -5.28 -7.91 -20.39
CA GLU A 31 -6.29 -7.80 -21.44
C GLU A 31 -5.77 -7.17 -22.75
N LEU A 32 -4.54 -6.64 -22.76
CA LEU A 32 -3.97 -5.98 -23.93
C LEU A 32 -3.13 -6.97 -24.74
N GLU A 33 -3.76 -7.65 -25.70
CA GLU A 33 -3.18 -8.66 -26.60
C GLU A 33 -1.85 -8.24 -27.28
N ASN A 34 -1.54 -6.95 -27.32
CA ASN A 34 -0.34 -6.37 -27.94
C ASN A 34 0.79 -5.98 -26.97
N THR A 35 0.67 -6.22 -25.66
CA THR A 35 1.70 -5.84 -24.66
C THR A 35 2.68 -6.98 -24.34
N ARG A 36 3.09 -7.74 -25.36
CA ARG A 36 4.05 -8.84 -25.21
C ARG A 36 5.37 -8.32 -24.64
N GLY A 37 5.57 -8.51 -23.33
CA GLY A 37 6.80 -8.19 -22.60
C GLY A 37 6.69 -7.11 -21.53
N LEU A 38 5.55 -6.41 -21.41
CA LEU A 38 5.33 -5.44 -20.32
C LEU A 38 4.48 -6.09 -19.22
N ASN A 39 5.13 -6.60 -18.18
CA ASN A 39 4.45 -7.07 -16.97
C ASN A 39 4.38 -5.94 -15.94
N VAL A 40 3.29 -5.17 -15.95
CA VAL A 40 3.05 -4.13 -14.94
C VAL A 40 2.13 -4.70 -13.87
N TRP A 41 2.73 -5.02 -12.72
CA TRP A 41 2.01 -5.51 -11.55
C TRP A 41 1.46 -4.36 -10.72
N ALA A 42 0.29 -4.57 -10.14
CA ALA A 42 -0.37 -3.67 -9.22
C ALA A 42 -0.91 -4.44 -8.01
N TRP A 43 -1.11 -3.69 -6.93
CA TRP A 43 -1.66 -4.13 -5.67
C TRP A 43 -2.82 -3.25 -5.27
N ASP A 44 -3.91 -3.88 -4.84
CA ASP A 44 -4.98 -3.18 -4.13
C ASP A 44 -4.67 -3.14 -2.63
N ILE A 45 -4.75 -1.95 -2.04
CA ILE A 45 -4.67 -1.73 -0.59
C ILE A 45 -6.04 -1.28 -0.10
N TYR A 46 -6.55 -1.95 0.94
CA TYR A 46 -7.74 -1.51 1.66
C TYR A 46 -7.36 -0.68 2.88
N TRP A 47 -7.73 0.59 2.90
CA TRP A 47 -7.44 1.54 3.96
C TRP A 47 -8.56 1.55 5.03
N VAL A 48 -8.15 1.42 6.30
CA VAL A 48 -9.02 1.37 7.50
C VAL A 48 -9.07 2.69 8.26
N GLY A 49 -8.49 3.76 7.70
CA GLY A 49 -8.44 5.09 8.30
C GLY A 49 -9.80 5.66 8.72
N PRO A 50 -9.78 6.71 9.56
CA PRO A 50 -10.98 7.21 10.23
C PRO A 50 -12.06 7.62 9.23
N GLU A 51 -13.30 7.31 9.60
CA GLU A 51 -14.53 7.44 8.80
C GLU A 51 -14.80 8.86 8.24
N ASN A 52 -14.08 9.86 8.72
CA ASN A 52 -14.26 11.27 8.38
C ASN A 52 -13.56 11.71 7.08
N SER A 53 -12.82 10.83 6.40
CA SER A 53 -12.40 11.10 5.02
C SER A 53 -13.60 10.92 4.08
N SER A 54 -14.05 12.00 3.47
CA SER A 54 -15.25 12.11 2.63
C SER A 54 -15.19 11.34 1.29
N THR A 55 -14.34 10.32 1.19
CA THR A 55 -14.11 9.50 0.00
C THR A 55 -14.48 8.06 0.30
N SER A 56 -15.58 7.60 -0.27
CA SER A 56 -16.14 6.24 -0.17
C SER A 56 -15.25 5.13 -0.75
N ILE A 57 -14.10 5.47 -1.33
CA ILE A 57 -13.17 4.52 -1.95
C ILE A 57 -12.10 4.16 -0.93
N ARG A 58 -12.34 3.05 -0.21
CA ARG A 58 -11.37 2.47 0.73
C ARG A 58 -10.33 1.57 0.06
N VAL A 59 -10.58 1.14 -1.18
CA VAL A 59 -9.63 0.31 -1.95
C VAL A 59 -8.90 1.19 -2.95
N GLN A 60 -7.58 1.27 -2.84
CA GLN A 60 -6.74 2.04 -3.76
C GLN A 60 -5.65 1.16 -4.37
N ALA A 61 -5.49 1.27 -5.69
CA ALA A 61 -4.49 0.54 -6.44
C ALA A 61 -3.15 1.28 -6.47
N TYR A 62 -2.05 0.54 -6.34
CA TYR A 62 -0.69 1.01 -6.51
C TYR A 62 0.05 0.09 -7.47
N THR A 63 0.91 0.63 -8.34
CA THR A 63 1.87 -0.23 -9.06
C THR A 63 2.82 -0.86 -8.04
N GLU A 64 3.22 -2.11 -8.27
CA GLU A 64 4.14 -2.83 -7.37
C GLU A 64 5.46 -2.06 -7.22
N SER A 65 5.99 -1.52 -8.30
CA SER A 65 7.19 -0.68 -8.27
C SER A 65 6.99 0.61 -7.48
N GLY A 66 5.84 1.28 -7.63
CA GLY A 66 5.48 2.46 -6.86
C GLY A 66 5.39 2.17 -5.36
N LEU A 67 4.69 1.10 -4.99
CA LEU A 67 4.54 0.67 -3.60
C LEU A 67 5.89 0.30 -2.97
N ILE A 68 6.75 -0.44 -3.68
CA ILE A 68 8.10 -0.77 -3.22
C ILE A 68 8.92 0.50 -2.99
N ASN A 69 8.80 1.51 -3.87
CA ASN A 69 9.52 2.77 -3.71
C ASN A 69 9.01 3.55 -2.49
N LEU A 70 7.70 3.58 -2.23
CA LEU A 70 7.12 4.20 -1.03
C LEU A 70 7.62 3.54 0.26
N ILE A 71 7.79 2.21 0.24
CA ILE A 71 8.35 1.46 1.38
C ILE A 71 9.85 1.76 1.56
N LYS A 72 10.62 1.75 0.46
CA LYS A 72 12.07 2.04 0.50
C LYS A 72 12.38 3.46 0.95
N THR A 73 11.51 4.41 0.63
CA THR A 73 11.63 5.82 1.04
C THR A 73 11.05 6.09 2.43
N GLN A 74 10.50 5.06 3.10
CA GLN A 74 9.85 5.16 4.40
C GLN A 74 8.67 6.13 4.41
N THR A 75 8.04 6.38 3.26
CA THR A 75 6.70 7.00 3.23
C THR A 75 5.68 6.02 3.79
N PHE A 76 5.80 4.75 3.38
CA PHE A 76 5.01 3.64 3.91
C PHE A 76 5.90 2.71 4.73
N LEU A 77 5.35 2.15 5.81
CA LEU A 77 5.97 1.05 6.55
C LEU A 77 5.23 -0.25 6.28
N LEU A 78 5.97 -1.31 5.94
CA LEU A 78 5.45 -2.66 5.76
C LEU A 78 5.57 -3.44 7.07
N ASN A 79 4.47 -4.07 7.49
CA ASN A 79 4.33 -4.84 8.73
C ASN A 79 5.01 -4.15 9.94
N PRO A 80 4.65 -2.88 10.25
CA PRO A 80 5.30 -2.16 11.32
C PRO A 80 5.01 -2.81 12.67
N SER A 81 6.03 -2.84 13.53
CA SER A 81 5.92 -3.28 14.93
C SER A 81 5.02 -2.34 15.75
N LEU A 82 4.45 -2.84 16.84
CA LEU A 82 3.57 -2.07 17.75
C LEU A 82 4.21 -0.75 18.26
N GLU A 83 5.53 -0.73 18.41
CA GLU A 83 6.30 0.46 18.83
C GLU A 83 6.25 1.60 17.81
N ASN A 84 6.10 1.27 16.53
CA ASN A 84 6.00 2.26 15.46
C ASN A 84 4.69 3.03 15.57
N TYR A 85 3.59 2.40 16.02
CA TYR A 85 2.30 3.06 16.15
C TYR A 85 2.25 4.06 17.31
N GLY A 86 3.00 3.81 18.40
CA GLY A 86 3.03 4.68 19.59
C GLY A 86 3.68 6.05 19.35
N LYS A 87 4.54 6.17 18.33
CA LYS A 87 5.22 7.42 17.97
C LYS A 87 4.32 8.42 17.22
N PHE A 88 3.19 7.97 16.68
CA PHE A 88 2.28 8.81 15.88
C PHE A 88 1.08 9.36 16.67
N LYS A 89 0.95 9.01 17.96
CA LYS A 89 -0.11 9.50 18.86
C LYS A 89 0.30 10.62 19.81
N ARG A 90 1.40 11.33 19.57
CA ARG A 90 1.79 12.50 20.36
C ARG A 90 1.96 13.75 19.49
N THR A 91 0.84 14.40 19.24
CA THR A 91 0.77 15.85 19.13
C THR A 91 -0.54 16.25 19.77
N ASP A 92 -0.41 17.03 20.84
CA ASP A 92 -1.46 17.55 21.70
C ASP A 92 -2.35 18.58 20.97
#